data_AF-A0A1B2HE09-F1
#
_entry.id   AF-A0A1B2HE09-F1
#
_cell.length_a   1.000
_cell.length_b   1.000
_cell.length_c   1.000
_cell.angle_alpha   90.00
_cell.angle_beta   90.00
_cell.angle_gamma   90.00
#
_symmetry.space_group_name_H-M   'P 1'
#
loop_
_entity.id
_entity.type
_entity.pdbx_description
1 polymer ?
#
loop_
_entity_poly.entity_id
_entity_poly.type
_entity_poly.pdbx_seq_one_letter_code
_entity_poly.pdbx_strand_id
1 'polypeptide(L)'
;MRPAALLAQIAEVDSLSHTLLDGFNSDRSNVHRLRSLLVHASVLPARDEHLSRTDLWLSRTLAELPGHLQRIIRPYAQWEVLRPYRDRPPEKWLTPNTAGFVRSNISVVVQFLLWLDDHELSLGQLTQDRLDSWPIGGTTARHGLTADLHVPLMQRGDPAIWLDEDEH
;
A
#
# COMPACT_ATOMS: atom_id res chain seq x y z
N MET A 1 9.43 -25.43 -6.33
CA MET A 1 10.91 -25.58 -6.45
C MET A 1 11.38 -26.48 -5.31
N ARG A 2 12.51 -27.18 -5.41
CA ARG A 2 13.07 -27.93 -4.26
C ARG A 2 13.83 -26.94 -3.35
N PRO A 3 13.70 -27.00 -2.02
CA PRO A 3 14.36 -26.05 -1.10
C PRO A 3 15.88 -26.00 -1.25
N ALA A 4 16.51 -27.10 -1.67
CA ALA A 4 17.94 -27.17 -1.97
C ALA A 4 18.39 -26.25 -3.12
N ALA A 5 17.56 -26.07 -4.16
CA ALA A 5 17.90 -25.20 -5.29
C ALA A 5 17.90 -23.72 -4.91
N LEU A 6 17.02 -23.32 -3.98
CA LEU A 6 16.97 -21.97 -3.45
C LEU A 6 18.19 -21.66 -2.57
N LEU A 7 18.64 -22.64 -1.75
CA LEU A 7 19.85 -22.49 -0.94
C LEU A 7 21.12 -22.39 -1.79
N ALA A 8 21.22 -23.17 -2.88
CA ALA A 8 22.35 -23.09 -3.80
C ALA A 8 22.45 -21.71 -4.47
N GLN A 9 21.33 -21.15 -4.95
CA GLN A 9 21.29 -19.79 -5.52
C GLN A 9 21.69 -18.70 -4.53
N ILE A 10 21.45 -18.91 -3.23
CA ILE A 10 21.76 -17.92 -2.19
C ILE A 10 23.20 -18.05 -1.70
N ALA A 11 23.78 -19.25 -1.74
CA ALA A 11 25.18 -19.48 -1.40
C ALA A 11 26.17 -18.80 -2.37
N GLU A 12 25.72 -18.47 -3.58
CA GLU A 12 26.51 -17.75 -4.60
C GLU A 12 26.51 -16.23 -4.42
N VAL A 13 25.76 -15.69 -3.45
CA VAL A 13 25.59 -14.24 -3.29
C VAL A 13 26.41 -13.70 -2.11
N ASP A 14 27.19 -12.66 -2.37
CA ASP A 14 28.06 -12.02 -1.36
C ASP A 14 27.30 -11.28 -0.25
N SER A 15 26.05 -10.86 -0.48
CA SER A 15 25.25 -10.17 0.54
C SER A 15 23.78 -10.58 0.54
N LEU A 16 23.32 -11.06 1.70
CA LEU A 16 21.94 -11.41 1.94
C LEU A 16 21.13 -10.18 2.35
N SER A 17 20.00 -9.96 1.67
CA SER A 17 19.06 -8.88 2.00
C SER A 17 17.62 -9.33 1.81
N HIS A 18 16.68 -8.63 2.47
CA HIS A 18 15.26 -8.88 2.23
C HIS A 18 14.85 -8.62 0.78
N THR A 19 15.41 -7.59 0.16
CA THR A 19 15.14 -7.20 -1.23
C THR A 19 15.55 -8.28 -2.21
N LEU A 20 16.71 -8.91 -2.01
CA LEU A 20 17.16 -10.04 -2.81
C LEU A 20 16.13 -11.17 -2.73
N LEU A 21 15.72 -11.51 -1.50
CA LEU A 21 14.71 -12.55 -1.29
C LEU A 21 13.34 -12.18 -1.91
N ASP A 22 12.97 -10.90 -1.97
CA ASP A 22 11.72 -10.43 -2.58
C ASP A 22 11.68 -10.63 -4.11
N GLY A 23 12.85 -10.71 -4.75
CA GLY A 23 13.01 -10.96 -6.19
C GLY A 23 12.70 -12.41 -6.62
N PHE A 24 12.73 -13.38 -5.70
CA PHE A 24 12.39 -14.77 -6.00
C PHE A 24 10.86 -14.96 -6.11
N ASN A 25 10.34 -14.82 -7.32
CA ASN A 25 8.89 -14.91 -7.60
C ASN A 25 8.36 -16.35 -7.69
N SER A 26 9.21 -17.35 -7.92
CA SER A 26 8.81 -18.72 -8.28
C SER A 26 8.44 -19.64 -7.10
N ASP A 27 8.80 -19.30 -5.86
CA ASP A 27 8.53 -20.15 -4.70
C ASP A 27 8.33 -19.39 -3.38
N ARG A 28 7.20 -18.67 -3.30
CA ARG A 28 6.86 -17.77 -2.19
C ARG A 28 6.87 -18.46 -0.82
N SER A 29 6.43 -19.71 -0.72
CA SER A 29 6.35 -20.45 0.54
C SER A 29 7.74 -20.82 1.06
N ASN A 30 8.62 -21.27 0.16
CA ASN A 30 10.01 -21.59 0.51
C ASN A 30 10.83 -20.34 0.81
N VAL A 31 10.65 -19.24 0.05
CA VAL A 31 11.29 -17.95 0.34
C VAL A 31 10.84 -17.41 1.70
N HIS A 32 9.56 -17.55 2.05
CA HIS A 32 9.06 -17.13 3.35
C HIS A 32 9.68 -17.93 4.50
N ARG A 33 9.70 -19.27 4.40
CA ARG A 33 10.36 -20.12 5.41
C ARG A 33 11.84 -19.80 5.55
N LEU A 34 12.53 -19.64 4.43
CA LEU A 34 13.96 -19.32 4.44
C LEU A 34 14.22 -17.97 5.12
N ARG A 35 13.43 -16.94 4.78
CA ARG A 35 13.51 -15.64 5.45
C ARG A 35 13.30 -15.75 6.95
N SER A 36 12.28 -16.50 7.38
CA SER A 36 12.03 -16.73 8.82
C SER A 36 13.24 -17.38 9.50
N LEU A 37 13.89 -18.34 8.85
CA LEU A 37 15.12 -18.96 9.37
C LEU A 37 16.29 -17.98 9.44
N LEU A 38 16.51 -17.17 8.39
CA LEU A 38 17.59 -16.19 8.35
C LEU A 38 17.42 -15.07 9.38
N VAL A 39 16.17 -14.66 9.64
CA VAL A 39 15.85 -13.71 10.72
C VAL A 39 16.08 -14.35 12.09
N HIS A 40 15.64 -15.61 12.28
CA HIS A 40 15.85 -16.33 13.54
C HIS A 40 17.34 -16.57 13.84
N ALA A 41 18.15 -16.79 12.80
CA ALA A 41 19.59 -16.93 12.90
C ALA A 41 20.33 -15.58 12.99
N SER A 42 19.61 -14.45 13.08
CA SER A 42 20.15 -13.08 13.13
C SER A 42 21.02 -12.69 11.93
N VAL A 43 20.90 -13.42 10.80
CA VAL A 43 21.58 -13.09 9.53
C VAL A 43 20.88 -11.91 8.84
N LEU A 44 19.55 -11.83 8.99
CA LEU A 44 18.74 -10.71 8.51
C LEU A 44 18.06 -10.00 9.70
N PRO A 45 17.94 -8.67 9.66
CA PRO A 45 17.16 -7.95 10.67
C PRO A 45 15.70 -8.34 10.62
N ALA A 46 15.00 -8.26 11.74
CA ALA A 46 13.57 -8.52 11.77
C ALA A 46 12.81 -7.41 11.00
N ARG A 47 11.82 -7.79 10.18
CA ARG A 47 11.03 -6.90 9.32
C ARG A 47 9.56 -7.27 9.39
N ASP A 48 8.67 -6.27 9.36
CA ASP A 48 7.24 -6.51 9.18
C ASP A 48 6.95 -7.02 7.76
N GLU A 49 6.90 -8.35 7.63
CA GLU A 49 6.64 -9.04 6.36
C GLU A 49 5.24 -8.74 5.82
N HIS A 50 4.26 -8.49 6.69
CA HIS A 50 2.89 -8.21 6.27
C HIS A 50 2.75 -6.80 5.69
N LEU A 51 3.39 -5.81 6.30
CA LEU A 51 3.52 -4.46 5.75
C LEU A 51 4.25 -4.49 4.41
N SER A 52 5.38 -5.18 4.37
CA SER A 52 6.21 -5.31 3.17
C SER A 52 5.49 -5.93 1.97
N ARG A 53 4.72 -6.99 2.22
CA ARG A 53 3.86 -7.60 1.19
C ARG A 53 2.74 -6.67 0.75
N THR A 54 2.24 -5.84 1.66
CA THR A 54 1.20 -4.86 1.36
C THR A 54 1.76 -3.71 0.50
N ASP A 55 2.98 -3.22 0.76
CA ASP A 55 3.68 -2.27 -0.11
C ASP A 55 3.95 -2.85 -1.51
N LEU A 56 4.37 -4.12 -1.60
CA LEU A 56 4.59 -4.79 -2.89
C LEU A 56 3.28 -4.96 -3.66
N TRP A 57 2.22 -5.38 -2.98
CA TRP A 57 0.88 -5.46 -3.57
C TRP A 57 0.40 -4.10 -4.07
N LEU A 58 0.51 -3.05 -3.24
CA LEU A 58 0.12 -1.69 -3.60
C LEU A 58 0.88 -1.22 -4.84
N SER A 59 2.19 -1.49 -4.90
CA SER A 59 3.02 -1.12 -6.05
C SER A 59 2.57 -1.78 -7.34
N ARG A 60 2.12 -3.05 -7.29
CA ARG A 60 1.57 -3.77 -8.44
C ARG A 60 0.20 -3.22 -8.84
N THR A 61 -0.71 -3.04 -7.88
CA THR A 61 -2.03 -2.43 -8.11
C THR A 61 -1.88 -1.04 -8.75
N LEU A 62 -0.99 -0.21 -8.25
CA LEU A 62 -0.74 1.13 -8.80
C LEU A 62 -0.15 1.11 -10.21
N ALA A 63 0.55 0.05 -10.61
CA ALA A 63 1.12 -0.08 -11.95
C ALA A 63 0.05 -0.42 -13.01
N GLU A 64 -1.07 -1.01 -12.59
CA GLU A 64 -2.20 -1.38 -13.47
C GLU A 64 -3.18 -0.22 -13.69
N LEU A 65 -3.07 0.87 -12.92
CA LEU A 65 -4.01 1.98 -12.94
C LEU A 65 -3.63 3.09 -13.94
N PRO A 66 -4.63 3.80 -14.50
CA PRO A 66 -4.40 5.04 -15.22
C PRO A 66 -3.59 6.06 -14.39
N GLY A 67 -2.72 6.83 -15.05
CA GLY A 67 -1.78 7.73 -14.38
C GLY A 67 -2.43 8.84 -13.53
N HIS A 68 -3.64 9.28 -13.87
CA HIS A 68 -4.38 10.24 -13.03
C HIS A 68 -4.90 9.60 -11.75
N LEU A 69 -5.43 8.38 -11.80
CA LEU A 69 -5.86 7.64 -10.60
C LEU A 69 -4.67 7.24 -9.73
N GLN A 70 -3.55 6.85 -10.34
CA GLN A 70 -2.32 6.53 -9.62
C GLN A 70 -1.84 7.71 -8.75
N ARG A 71 -1.92 8.95 -9.26
CA ARG A 71 -1.54 10.17 -8.53
C ARG A 71 -2.42 10.45 -7.31
N ILE A 72 -3.66 9.96 -7.30
CA ILE A 72 -4.60 10.11 -6.18
C ILE A 72 -4.39 8.98 -5.16
N ILE A 73 -4.35 7.73 -5.63
CA ILE A 73 -4.33 6.54 -4.76
C ILE A 73 -2.98 6.38 -4.06
N ARG A 74 -1.86 6.70 -4.74
CA ARG A 74 -0.52 6.57 -4.16
C ARG A 74 -0.36 7.36 -2.86
N PRO A 75 -0.59 8.68 -2.80
CA PRO A 75 -0.46 9.43 -1.56
C PRO A 75 -1.50 8.99 -0.52
N TYR A 76 -2.75 8.73 -0.91
CA TYR A 76 -3.76 8.21 0.02
C TYR A 76 -3.29 6.92 0.72
N ALA A 77 -2.89 5.91 -0.05
CA ALA A 77 -2.45 4.64 0.50
C ALA A 77 -1.16 4.77 1.31
N GLN A 78 -0.23 5.63 0.91
CA GLN A 78 1.03 5.82 1.62
C GLN A 78 0.86 6.57 2.95
N TRP A 79 0.09 7.65 2.97
CA TRP A 79 0.03 8.58 4.10
C TRP A 79 -1.10 8.26 5.07
N GLU A 80 -2.30 7.97 4.57
CA GLU A 80 -3.46 7.69 5.42
C GLU A 80 -3.44 6.24 5.89
N VAL A 81 -3.18 5.31 4.95
CA VAL A 81 -3.35 3.89 5.24
C VAL A 81 -2.09 3.25 5.79
N LEU A 82 -0.92 3.44 5.16
CA LEU A 82 0.29 2.66 5.51
C LEU A 82 1.21 3.34 6.51
N ARG A 83 1.27 4.67 6.56
CA ARG A 83 2.16 5.40 7.48
C ARG A 83 1.98 5.01 8.95
N PRO A 84 0.76 4.85 9.51
CA PRO A 84 0.59 4.50 10.93
C PRO A 84 1.20 3.15 11.34
N TYR A 85 1.61 2.34 10.37
CA TYR A 85 2.19 1.03 10.57
C TYR A 85 3.70 0.98 10.40
N ARG A 86 4.30 1.96 9.71
CA ARG A 86 5.75 1.98 9.42
C ARG A 86 6.60 2.18 10.67
N ASP A 87 6.09 2.94 11.64
CA ASP A 87 6.82 3.29 12.87
C ASP A 87 6.48 2.35 14.04
N ARG A 88 5.84 1.20 13.77
CA ARG A 88 5.41 0.29 14.83
C ARG A 88 6.54 -0.63 15.28
N PRO A 89 6.67 -0.84 16.61
CA PRO A 89 7.62 -1.81 17.13
C PRO A 89 7.16 -3.24 16.78
N PRO A 90 8.06 -4.25 16.84
CA PRO A 90 7.78 -5.62 16.42
C PRO A 90 6.54 -6.27 17.04
N GLU A 91 6.19 -5.91 18.27
CA GLU A 91 5.02 -6.43 18.98
C GLU A 91 3.69 -5.93 18.39
N LYS A 92 3.73 -4.87 17.59
CA LYS A 92 2.57 -4.19 16.99
C LYS A 92 2.57 -4.24 15.46
N TRP A 93 3.41 -5.09 14.88
CA TRP A 93 3.42 -5.34 13.44
C TRP A 93 2.06 -5.81 12.92
N LEU A 94 1.87 -5.66 11.61
CA LEU A 94 0.62 -6.04 10.97
C LEU A 94 0.35 -7.52 11.19
N THR A 95 -0.86 -7.80 11.67
CA THR A 95 -1.39 -9.16 11.63
C THR A 95 -1.82 -9.49 10.19
N PRO A 96 -1.90 -10.79 9.82
CA PRO A 96 -2.44 -11.20 8.54
C PRO A 96 -3.84 -10.61 8.26
N ASN A 97 -4.68 -10.54 9.30
CA ASN A 97 -6.04 -10.02 9.18
C ASN A 97 -6.06 -8.51 8.93
N THR A 98 -5.27 -7.74 9.68
CA THR A 98 -5.13 -6.28 9.48
C THR A 98 -4.57 -5.97 8.10
N ALA A 99 -3.57 -6.72 7.64
CA ALA A 99 -3.03 -6.58 6.29
C ALA A 99 -4.07 -6.88 5.21
N GLY A 100 -4.92 -7.89 5.42
CA GLY A 100 -6.06 -8.18 4.55
C GLY A 100 -7.06 -7.02 4.50
N PHE A 101 -7.45 -6.50 5.67
CA PHE A 101 -8.36 -5.36 5.78
C PHE A 101 -7.82 -4.11 5.07
N VAL A 102 -6.55 -3.77 5.29
CA VAL A 102 -5.88 -2.64 4.63
C VAL A 102 -5.93 -2.77 3.11
N ARG A 103 -5.62 -3.95 2.56
CA ARG A 103 -5.68 -4.16 1.11
C ARG A 103 -7.10 -4.08 0.57
N SER A 104 -8.07 -4.64 1.30
CA SER A 104 -9.48 -4.56 0.92
C SER A 104 -9.97 -3.11 0.90
N ASN A 105 -9.63 -2.32 1.91
CA ASN A 105 -9.98 -0.89 1.97
C ASN A 105 -9.41 -0.12 0.77
N ILE A 106 -8.11 -0.27 0.48
CA ILE A 106 -7.50 0.35 -0.71
C ILE A 106 -8.17 -0.13 -2.00
N SER A 107 -8.47 -1.43 -2.12
CA SER A 107 -9.13 -2.00 -3.32
C SER A 107 -10.53 -1.44 -3.54
N VAL A 108 -11.26 -1.18 -2.46
CA VAL A 108 -12.59 -0.55 -2.49
C VAL A 108 -12.49 0.87 -3.04
N VAL A 109 -11.52 1.67 -2.55
CA VAL A 109 -11.27 3.02 -3.07
C VAL A 109 -10.85 3.00 -4.54
N VAL A 110 -9.95 2.09 -4.92
CA VAL A 110 -9.51 1.91 -6.31
C VAL A 110 -10.71 1.62 -7.22
N GLN A 111 -11.55 0.66 -6.86
CA GLN A 111 -12.73 0.28 -7.64
C GLN A 111 -13.74 1.42 -7.74
N PHE A 112 -13.93 2.18 -6.66
CA PHE A 112 -14.79 3.36 -6.67
C PHE A 112 -14.27 4.43 -7.63
N LEU A 113 -12.97 4.74 -7.60
CA LEU A 113 -12.37 5.73 -8.49
C LEU A 113 -12.37 5.28 -9.96
N LEU A 114 -12.16 4.00 -10.23
CA LEU A 114 -12.31 3.44 -11.59
C LEU A 114 -13.75 3.54 -12.08
N TRP A 115 -14.73 3.29 -11.21
CA TRP A 115 -16.14 3.43 -11.57
C TRP A 115 -16.50 4.89 -11.88
N LEU A 116 -16.00 5.85 -11.09
CA LEU A 116 -16.19 7.27 -11.38
C LEU A 116 -15.57 7.68 -12.72
N ASP A 117 -14.37 7.21 -13.00
CA ASP A 117 -13.64 7.47 -14.24
C ASP A 117 -14.42 6.94 -15.46
N ASP A 118 -14.94 5.71 -15.37
CA ASP A 118 -15.75 5.06 -16.40
C ASP A 118 -17.08 5.78 -16.68
N HIS A 119 -17.63 6.47 -15.69
CA HIS A 119 -18.89 7.23 -15.81
C HIS A 119 -18.66 8.73 -16.08
N GLU A 120 -17.40 9.14 -16.29
CA GLU A 120 -16.98 10.55 -16.47
C GLU A 120 -17.46 11.47 -15.33
N LEU A 121 -17.60 10.92 -14.12
CA LEU A 121 -18.08 11.64 -12.95
C LEU A 121 -16.91 12.21 -12.16
N SER A 122 -16.96 13.51 -11.86
CA SER A 122 -16.05 14.09 -10.88
C SER A 122 -16.55 13.88 -9.45
N LEU A 123 -15.63 13.80 -8.49
CA LEU A 123 -15.96 13.74 -7.05
C LEU A 123 -16.85 14.91 -6.60
N GLY A 124 -16.75 16.08 -7.26
CA GLY A 124 -17.58 17.25 -6.97
C GLY A 124 -19.02 17.17 -7.47
N GLN A 125 -19.32 16.22 -8.37
CA GLN A 125 -20.66 15.97 -8.90
C GLN A 125 -21.32 14.74 -8.24
N LEU A 126 -20.69 14.19 -7.21
CA LEU A 126 -21.14 13.00 -6.52
C LEU A 126 -22.38 13.31 -5.67
N THR A 127 -23.57 13.01 -6.19
CA THR A 127 -24.80 13.02 -5.39
C THR A 127 -24.97 11.69 -4.67
N GLN A 128 -25.74 11.69 -3.57
CA GLN A 128 -26.05 10.48 -2.80
C GLN A 128 -26.69 9.39 -3.67
N ASP A 129 -27.60 9.77 -4.58
CA ASP A 129 -28.24 8.84 -5.53
C ASP A 129 -27.21 8.13 -6.45
N ARG A 130 -26.13 8.83 -6.84
CA ARG A 130 -25.06 8.25 -7.67
C ARG A 130 -24.18 7.34 -6.84
N LEU A 131 -23.91 7.67 -5.58
CA LEU A 131 -23.23 6.79 -4.65
C LEU A 131 -24.03 5.49 -4.40
N ASP A 132 -25.36 5.59 -4.34
CA ASP A 132 -26.25 4.43 -4.19
C ASP A 132 -26.31 3.54 -5.43
N SER A 133 -26.01 4.10 -6.61
CA SER A 133 -25.94 3.34 -7.87
C SER A 133 -24.66 2.52 -8.05
N TRP A 134 -23.66 2.69 -7.17
CA TRP A 134 -22.39 1.99 -7.26
C TRP A 134 -22.53 0.49 -6.92
N PRO A 135 -22.29 -0.43 -7.88
CA PRO A 135 -22.70 -1.82 -7.76
C PRO A 135 -21.80 -2.68 -6.85
N ILE A 136 -20.63 -2.18 -6.42
CA ILE A 136 -19.60 -2.98 -5.74
C ILE A 136 -19.53 -2.69 -4.22
N GLY A 137 -20.28 -1.70 -3.74
CA GLY A 137 -20.31 -1.32 -2.32
C GLY A 137 -21.31 -2.13 -1.50
N GLY A 138 -20.92 -3.27 -0.95
CA GLY A 138 -21.62 -3.85 0.22
C GLY A 138 -21.63 -2.86 1.40
N THR A 139 -22.53 -3.01 2.36
CA THR A 139 -22.69 -2.08 3.50
C THR A 139 -21.36 -1.78 4.22
N THR A 140 -20.47 -2.77 4.36
CA THR A 140 -19.16 -2.64 5.01
C THR A 140 -18.15 -1.84 4.17
N ALA A 141 -18.22 -1.94 2.83
CA ALA A 141 -17.37 -1.17 1.93
C ALA A 141 -17.77 0.31 1.90
N ARG A 142 -19.07 0.61 2.03
CA ARG A 142 -19.59 1.99 2.12
C ARG A 142 -19.15 2.68 3.42
N HIS A 143 -19.18 1.97 4.56
CA HIS A 143 -18.71 2.52 5.83
C HIS A 143 -17.21 2.88 5.81
N GLY A 144 -16.38 2.06 5.15
CA GLY A 144 -14.96 2.34 4.97
C GLY A 144 -14.70 3.57 4.09
N LEU A 145 -15.48 3.77 3.03
CA LEU A 145 -15.40 4.98 2.21
C LEU A 145 -15.83 6.23 2.98
N THR A 146 -16.92 6.19 3.74
CA THR A 146 -17.40 7.39 4.46
C THR A 146 -16.54 7.77 5.66
N ALA A 147 -15.89 6.81 6.31
CA ALA A 147 -15.05 7.06 7.48
C ALA A 147 -13.60 7.43 7.10
N ASP A 148 -13.03 6.80 6.06
CA ASP A 148 -11.60 6.90 5.75
C ASP A 148 -11.30 7.70 4.46
N LEU A 149 -12.30 8.04 3.64
CA LEU A 149 -12.09 8.91 2.47
C LEU A 149 -12.05 10.38 2.88
N HIS A 150 -11.24 10.72 3.89
CA HIS A 150 -10.72 12.06 4.01
C HIS A 150 -9.67 12.20 2.92
N VAL A 151 -10.09 12.55 1.70
CA VAL A 151 -9.16 12.86 0.61
C VAL A 151 -8.25 13.96 1.15
N PRO A 152 -6.96 13.70 1.41
CA PRO A 152 -6.07 14.79 1.71
C PRO A 152 -6.00 15.55 0.40
N LEU A 153 -6.71 16.68 0.33
CA LEU A 153 -6.34 17.76 -0.55
C LEU A 153 -4.87 17.96 -0.23
N MET A 154 -4.00 17.42 -1.09
CA MET A 154 -2.60 17.81 -1.11
C MET A 154 -2.68 19.33 -1.13
N GLN A 155 -2.34 19.95 0.00
CA GLN A 155 -2.15 21.38 0.09
C GLN A 155 -1.09 21.66 -0.96
N ARG A 156 -1.56 22.01 -2.16
CA ARG A 156 -0.75 22.46 -3.27
C ARG A 156 -0.11 23.70 -2.68
N GLY A 157 1.15 23.59 -2.29
CA GLY A 157 1.88 24.68 -1.66
C GLY A 157 1.66 25.93 -2.50
N ASP A 158 0.90 26.86 -1.93
CA ASP A 158 0.64 28.15 -2.51
C ASP A 158 1.96 28.93 -2.36
N PRO A 159 2.66 29.29 -3.45
CA PRO A 159 3.88 30.06 -3.35
C PRO A 159 3.48 31.53 -3.19
N ALA A 160 2.99 31.91 -2.02
CA ALA A 160 2.54 33.27 -1.79
C ALA A 160 2.75 33.75 -0.35
N ILE A 161 3.88 33.42 0.30
CA ILE A 161 4.36 34.20 1.45
C ILE A 161 5.89 34.13 1.49
N TRP A 162 6.59 35.00 0.77
CA TRP A 162 8.00 35.38 1.02
C TRP A 162 8.35 36.67 0.27
N LEU A 163 7.58 37.74 0.50
CA LEU A 163 7.85 39.16 0.27
C LEU A 163 6.68 39.84 1.03
N ASP A 164 6.81 40.65 2.06
CA ASP A 164 7.86 41.56 2.53
C ASP A 164 7.68 41.70 4.05
N GLU A 165 8.75 42.02 4.78
CA GLU A 165 8.77 42.97 5.93
C GLU A 165 10.14 42.90 6.63
N ASP A 166 11.16 43.37 5.92
CA ASP A 166 12.35 43.96 6.54
C ASP A 166 12.26 45.48 6.32
N GLU A 167 11.50 46.21 7.16
CA GLU A 167 11.72 47.65 7.39
C GLU A 167 10.97 48.16 8.64
N HIS A 168 11.63 48.15 9.80
CA HIS A 168 11.96 49.33 10.61
C HIS A 168 12.40 48.99 12.05
#